data_AF-A0A930RG68-F1
#
_entry.id   AF-A0A930RG68-F1
#
_cell.length_a   1.000
_cell.length_b   1.000
_cell.length_c   1.000
_cell.angle_alpha   90.00
_cell.angle_beta   90.00
_cell.angle_gamma   90.00
#
_symmetry.space_group_name_H-M   'P 1'
#
loop_
_entity.id
_entity.type
_entity.pdbx_description
1 polymer ?
#
loop_
_entity_poly.entity_id
_entity_poly.type
_entity_poly.pdbx_seq_one_letter_code
_entity_poly.pdbx_strand_id
1 'polypeptide(L)' 'LEEMGIADAVIDEYEARDEYADIRDVLVRDGALCGYLFQCLHCGAHHLWVDAD' A
#
# COMPACT_ATOMS: atom_id res chain seq x y z
N LEU A 1 -5.58 -6.40 -3.16
CA LEU A 1 -5.23 -5.23 -4.01
C LEU A 1 -5.39 -5.58 -5.50
N GLU A 2 -4.75 -6.64 -5.96
CA GLU A 2 -4.85 -7.14 -7.35
C GLU A 2 -6.30 -7.44 -7.77
N GLU A 3 -7.04 -8.18 -6.96
CA GLU A 3 -8.46 -8.51 -7.22
C GLU A 3 -9.38 -7.28 -7.27
N MET A 4 -8.96 -6.16 -6.66
CA MET A 4 -9.69 -4.89 -6.66
C MET A 4 -9.27 -3.99 -7.83
N GLY A 5 -8.23 -4.34 -8.59
CA GLY A 5 -7.70 -3.51 -9.68
C GLY A 5 -7.07 -2.19 -9.23
N ILE A 6 -6.69 -2.06 -7.95
CA ILE A 6 -6.10 -0.83 -7.39
C ILE A 6 -4.61 -0.96 -7.07
N ALA A 7 -4.02 -2.15 -7.22
CA ALA A 7 -2.67 -2.47 -6.75
C ALA A 7 -1.62 -1.48 -7.24
N ASP A 8 -1.48 -1.30 -8.55
CA ASP A 8 -0.47 -0.42 -9.11
C ASP A 8 -0.64 1.03 -8.61
N ALA A 9 -1.87 1.55 -8.58
CA ALA A 9 -2.14 2.93 -8.15
C ALA A 9 -1.76 3.18 -6.67
N VAL A 10 -2.10 2.28 -5.75
CA VAL A 10 -1.76 2.48 -4.33
C VAL A 10 -0.30 2.21 -4.02
N ILE A 11 0.34 1.31 -4.78
CA ILE A 11 1.77 0.99 -4.61
C ILE A 11 2.62 2.14 -5.16
N ASP A 12 2.35 2.60 -6.38
CA ASP A 12 3.06 3.72 -7.01
C ASP A 12 2.96 4.99 -6.16
N GLU A 13 1.78 5.27 -5.59
CA GLU A 13 1.58 6.39 -4.67
C GLU A 13 2.44 6.26 -3.41
N TYR A 14 2.53 5.05 -2.85
CA TYR A 14 3.30 4.82 -1.63
C TYR A 14 4.81 4.86 -1.90
N GLU A 15 5.29 4.24 -2.96
CA GLU A 15 6.70 4.25 -3.35
C GLU A 15 7.21 5.65 -3.70
N ALA A 16 6.34 6.52 -4.23
CA ALA A 16 6.65 7.94 -4.45
C ALA A 16 7.01 8.71 -3.16
N ARG A 17 6.74 8.13 -1.98
CA ARG A 17 7.07 8.71 -0.66
C ARG A 17 8.48 8.36 -0.21
N ASP A 18 9.17 7.44 -0.88
CA ASP A 18 10.54 7.02 -0.61
C ASP A 18 10.76 6.54 0.86
N GLU A 19 9.72 5.99 1.49
CA GLU A 19 9.77 5.46 2.86
C GLU A 19 10.29 4.01 2.89
N TYR A 20 9.67 3.14 2.09
CA TYR A 20 10.10 1.75 1.87
C TYR A 20 10.07 1.46 0.37
N ALA A 21 11.11 0.80 -0.12
CA ALA A 21 11.21 0.35 -1.51
C ALA A 21 10.68 -1.07 -1.69
N ASP A 22 10.26 -1.40 -2.91
CA ASP A 22 9.85 -2.75 -3.34
C ASP A 22 8.72 -3.34 -2.47
N ILE A 23 7.83 -2.49 -1.96
CA ILE A 23 6.78 -2.91 -1.01
C ILE A 23 5.86 -3.99 -1.60
N ARG A 24 5.75 -4.05 -2.94
CA ARG A 24 4.98 -5.08 -3.64
C ARG A 24 5.41 -6.51 -3.29
N ASP A 25 6.71 -6.72 -3.07
CA ASP A 25 7.28 -8.05 -2.82
C ASP A 25 7.31 -8.42 -1.33
N VAL A 26 7.29 -7.41 -0.44
CA VAL A 26 7.46 -7.60 1.00
C VAL A 26 6.17 -7.41 1.80
N LEU A 27 5.15 -6.77 1.22
CA LEU A 27 3.82 -6.59 1.83
C LEU A 27 2.96 -7.86 1.66
N VAL A 28 3.43 -8.96 2.26
CA VAL A 28 2.75 -10.26 2.25
C VAL A 28 2.00 -10.49 3.56
N ARG A 29 0.94 -11.30 3.50
CA ARG A 29 -0.01 -11.53 4.61
C ARG A 29 0.64 -11.87 5.96
N ASP A 30 1.77 -12.57 5.95
CA ASP A 30 2.51 -13.00 7.16
C ASP A 30 3.95 -12.46 7.16
N GLY A 31 4.18 -11.31 6.52
CA GLY A 31 5.47 -10.63 6.45
C GLY A 31 5.79 -9.80 7.69
N ALA A 32 7.01 -9.28 7.76
CA ALA A 32 7.42 -8.33 8.81
C ALA A 32 6.80 -6.94 8.63
N LEU A 33 6.19 -6.68 7.47
CA LEU A 33 5.55 -5.41 7.13
C LEU A 33 4.03 -5.56 7.17
N CYS A 34 3.37 -4.64 7.86
CA CYS A 34 1.91 -4.55 7.91
C CYS A 34 1.40 -3.44 6.98
N GLY A 35 0.53 -3.80 6.05
CA GLY A 35 -0.13 -2.86 5.14
C GLY A 35 -1.54 -2.52 5.58
N TYR A 36 -1.82 -1.22 5.74
CA TYR A 36 -3.14 -0.69 6.03
C TYR A 36 -3.73 -0.05 4.77
N LEU A 37 -4.75 -0.70 4.21
CA LEU A 37 -5.54 -0.15 3.11
C LEU A 37 -6.73 0.64 3.67
N PHE A 38 -6.88 1.89 3.26
CA PHE A 38 -8.03 2.71 3.65
C PHE A 38 -8.56 3.52 2.47
N GLN A 39 -9.84 3.87 2.52
CA GLN A 39 -10.47 4.74 1.55
C GLN A 39 -10.56 6.16 2.10
N CYS A 40 -10.04 7.14 1.36
CA CYS A 40 -10.13 8.55 1.74
C CYS A 40 -11.57 9.06 1.57
N LEU A 41 -12.11 9.68 2.62
CA LEU A 41 -13.45 10.26 2.61
C LEU A 41 -13.57 11.53 1.77
N HIS A 42 -12.44 12.18 1.44
CA HIS A 42 -12.43 13.43 0.69
C HIS A 42 -12.37 13.20 -0.83
N CYS A 43 -11.47 12.32 -1.30
CA CYS A 43 -11.29 12.04 -2.73
C CYS A 43 -11.92 10.71 -3.18
N GLY A 44 -12.31 9.84 -2.25
CA GLY A 44 -12.86 8.50 -2.54
C GLY A 44 -11.82 7.48 -3.00
N ALA A 45 -10.55 7.89 -3.16
CA ALA A 45 -9.45 7.00 -3.56
C ALA A 45 -9.03 6.08 -2.41
N HIS A 46 -8.47 4.93 -2.78
CA HIS A 46 -7.81 4.05 -1.84
C HIS A 46 -6.37 4.52 -1.65
N HIS A 47 -5.86 4.41 -0.43
CA HIS A 47 -4.48 4.72 -0.08
C HIS A 47 -3.92 3.58 0.77
N LEU A 48 -2.61 3.40 0.68
CA LEU A 48 -1.85 2.42 1.44
C LEU A 48 -0.96 3.12 2.47
N TRP A 49 -0.89 2.55 3.66
CA TRP A 49 0.12 2.87 4.66
C TRP A 49 0.89 1.59 5.03
N VAL A 50 2.22 1.64 5.04
CA VAL A 50 3.05 0.52 5.47
C VAL A 50 3.67 0.88 6.82
N ASP A 51 3.58 -0.04 7.75
CA ASP A 51 4.22 0.03 9.05
C ASP A 51 5.13 -1.19 9.22
N ALA A 52 6.31 -0.97 9.79
CA ALA A 52 7.30 -2.00 10.07
C ALA A 52 7.61 -1.95 11.57
N ASP A 53 7.54 -3.11 12.23
CA ASP A 53 7.95 -3.25 13.64
C ASP A 53 9.48 -3.34 13.77
#